data_AF-A0A4Q8UPZ9-F1
#
_entry.id   AF-A0A4Q8UPZ9-F1
#
_cell.length_a   1.000
_cell.length_b   1.000
_cell.length_c   1.000
_cell.angle_alpha   90.00
_cell.angle_beta   90.00
_cell.angle_gamma   90.00
#
_symmetry.space_group_name_H-M   'P 1'
#
loop_
_entity.id
_entity.type
_entity.pdbx_description
1 polymer ?
#
loop_
_entity_poly.entity_id
_entity_poly.type
_entity_poly.pdbx_seq_one_letter_code
_entity_poly.pdbx_strand_id
1 'polypeptide(L)'
;MAFTTHADGGGYRYRGKRKPDTAAVQADRIRAQLREERQRLSFNASSIRSLSVRLNQQIAQALCDGMKVTRLAGAAELSRWAVRTIGLSSEDLFPSGLPAEQHLAAIKELKLELAQLEQSKAVLEGRRAKLLATARRLGVMDDYELAALSGLQREAIRKMTWGLQPAPVSKAG
;
A
#
# COMPACT_ATOMS: atom_id res chain seq x y z
N MET A 1 7.50 -84.44 -7.45
CA MET A 1 6.69 -83.39 -8.09
C MET A 1 6.61 -82.21 -7.13
N ALA A 2 7.30 -81.11 -7.45
CA ALA A 2 7.37 -79.93 -6.60
C ALA A 2 6.53 -78.81 -7.22
N PHE A 3 5.54 -78.33 -6.46
CA PHE A 3 4.81 -77.10 -6.75
C PHE A 3 5.64 -75.93 -6.24
N THR A 4 5.93 -74.95 -7.09
CA THR A 4 6.24 -73.59 -6.67
C THR A 4 5.60 -72.60 -7.63
N THR A 5 4.46 -72.08 -7.22
CA THR A 5 3.89 -70.82 -7.66
C THR A 5 4.84 -69.69 -7.24
N HIS A 6 5.30 -68.88 -8.19
CA HIS A 6 5.87 -67.57 -7.89
C HIS A 6 4.87 -66.52 -8.33
N ALA A 7 4.11 -66.06 -7.33
CA ALA A 7 3.18 -64.96 -7.45
C ALA A 7 3.99 -63.68 -7.71
N ASP A 8 3.69 -63.08 -8.85
CA ASP A 8 4.20 -61.80 -9.32
C ASP A 8 3.65 -60.68 -8.41
N GLY A 9 4.37 -60.41 -7.33
CA GLY A 9 4.06 -59.39 -6.34
C GLY A 9 4.41 -58.01 -6.84
N GLY A 10 3.62 -57.49 -7.78
CA GLY A 10 3.65 -56.10 -8.24
C GLY A 10 3.29 -55.15 -7.10
N GLY A 11 4.25 -54.87 -6.22
CA GLY A 11 4.10 -53.98 -5.08
C GLY A 11 3.75 -52.57 -5.54
N TYR A 12 2.54 -52.12 -5.22
CA TYR A 12 2.08 -50.76 -5.45
C TYR A 12 3.00 -49.77 -4.70
N ARG A 13 3.93 -49.14 -5.43
CA ARG A 13 4.75 -48.04 -4.89
C ARG A 13 3.84 -46.84 -4.69
N TYR A 14 3.31 -46.69 -3.48
CA TYR A 14 2.66 -45.47 -3.04
C TYR A 14 3.65 -44.31 -3.17
N ARG A 15 3.51 -43.53 -4.25
CA ARG A 15 4.20 -42.25 -4.42
C ARG A 15 3.52 -41.27 -3.47
N GLY A 16 3.87 -41.37 -2.18
CA GLY A 16 3.41 -40.44 -1.17
C GLY A 16 3.61 -39.02 -1.68
N LYS A 17 2.52 -38.24 -1.76
CA LYS A 17 2.58 -36.84 -2.19
C LYS A 17 3.68 -36.18 -1.35
N ARG A 18 4.72 -35.66 -2.01
CA ARG A 18 5.78 -34.88 -1.33
C ARG A 18 5.08 -33.89 -0.42
N LYS A 19 5.39 -33.92 0.89
CA LYS A 19 4.89 -32.92 1.83
C LYS A 19 5.11 -31.55 1.18
N PRO A 20 4.09 -30.68 1.13
CA PRO A 20 4.26 -29.35 0.57
C PRO A 20 5.43 -28.69 1.30
N ASP A 21 6.39 -28.21 0.53
CA ASP A 21 7.53 -27.49 1.07
C ASP A 21 6.98 -26.29 1.85
N THR A 22 7.18 -26.30 3.16
CA THR A 22 6.67 -25.25 4.05
C THR A 22 7.21 -23.87 3.65
N ALA A 23 8.39 -23.82 3.02
CA ALA A 23 8.96 -22.59 2.48
C ALA A 23 8.16 -22.08 1.26
N ALA A 24 7.72 -22.98 0.38
CA ALA A 24 6.91 -22.62 -0.80
C ALA A 24 5.54 -22.07 -0.39
N VAL A 25 4.88 -22.69 0.60
CA VAL A 25 3.59 -22.21 1.12
C VAL A 25 3.73 -20.82 1.76
N GLN A 26 4.81 -20.58 2.51
CA GLN A 26 5.10 -19.27 3.09
C GLN A 26 5.39 -18.22 2.01
N ALA A 27 6.13 -18.58 0.96
CA ALA A 27 6.40 -17.70 -0.17
C ALA A 27 5.11 -17.27 -0.87
N ASP A 28 4.20 -18.20 -1.16
CA ASP A 28 2.92 -17.90 -1.79
C ASP A 28 2.04 -16.98 -0.94
N ARG A 29 2.04 -17.18 0.38
CA ARG A 29 1.34 -16.29 1.31
C ARG A 29 1.92 -14.88 1.26
N ILE A 30 3.25 -14.73 1.28
CA ILE A 30 3.90 -13.42 1.21
C ILE A 30 3.63 -12.74 -0.14
N ARG A 31 3.65 -13.49 -1.26
CA ARG A 31 3.29 -12.98 -2.59
C ARG A 31 1.87 -12.40 -2.60
N ALA A 32 0.91 -13.15 -2.08
CA ALA A 32 -0.49 -12.71 -2.02
C ALA A 32 -0.63 -11.43 -1.20
N GLN A 33 -0.01 -11.39 -0.01
CA GLN A 33 -0.06 -10.22 0.87
C GLN A 33 0.61 -8.99 0.26
N LEU A 34 1.76 -9.14 -0.41
CA LEU A 34 2.43 -8.01 -1.07
C LEU A 34 1.58 -7.42 -2.21
N ARG A 35 0.88 -8.26 -2.99
CA ARG A 35 -0.03 -7.81 -4.05
C ARG A 35 -1.23 -7.05 -3.48
N GLU A 36 -1.84 -7.58 -2.43
CA GLU A 36 -2.97 -6.95 -1.74
C GLU A 36 -2.59 -5.57 -1.18
N GLU A 37 -1.45 -5.48 -0.49
CA GLU A 37 -0.97 -4.21 0.06
C GLU A 37 -0.61 -3.20 -1.04
N ARG A 38 -0.03 -3.65 -2.17
CA ARG A 38 0.21 -2.79 -3.34
C ARG A 38 -1.11 -2.23 -3.91
N GLN A 39 -2.14 -3.06 -4.04
CA GLN A 39 -3.45 -2.62 -4.53
C GLN A 39 -4.08 -1.59 -3.58
N ARG A 40 -4.03 -1.84 -2.27
CA ARG A 40 -4.53 -0.90 -1.25
C ARG A 40 -3.78 0.43 -1.26
N LEU A 41 -2.46 0.41 -1.40
CA LEU A 41 -1.65 1.63 -1.51
C LEU A 41 -1.99 2.43 -2.77
N SER A 42 -2.21 1.76 -3.90
CA SER A 42 -2.64 2.41 -5.15
C SER A 42 -4.02 3.06 -5.02
N PHE A 43 -4.96 2.36 -4.39
CA PHE A 43 -6.28 2.90 -4.07
C PHE A 43 -6.17 4.13 -3.17
N ASN A 44 -5.44 4.01 -2.06
CA ASN A 44 -5.23 5.11 -1.11
C ASN A 44 -4.58 6.34 -1.80
N ALA A 45 -3.55 6.13 -2.63
CA ALA A 45 -2.93 7.21 -3.39
C ALA A 45 -3.91 7.91 -4.35
N SER A 46 -4.84 7.17 -4.93
CA SER A 46 -5.88 7.74 -5.80
C SER A 46 -6.94 8.49 -4.99
N SER A 47 -7.33 7.97 -3.83
CA SER A 47 -8.25 8.63 -2.90
C SER A 47 -7.68 9.93 -2.33
N ILE A 48 -6.39 9.94 -1.95
CA ILE A 48 -5.71 11.17 -1.49
C ILE A 48 -5.73 12.23 -2.59
N ARG A 49 -5.43 11.84 -3.84
CA ARG A 49 -5.46 12.77 -4.98
C ARG A 49 -6.87 13.33 -5.20
N SER A 50 -7.91 12.50 -5.19
CA SER A 50 -9.27 12.97 -5.39
C SER A 50 -9.77 13.88 -4.26
N LEU A 51 -9.48 13.55 -3.00
CA LEU A 51 -9.83 14.40 -1.86
C LEU A 51 -9.05 15.73 -1.86
N SER A 52 -7.78 15.72 -2.27
CA SER A 52 -6.97 16.94 -2.39
C SER A 52 -7.56 17.90 -3.43
N VAL A 53 -8.01 17.37 -4.58
CA VAL A 53 -8.69 18.16 -5.60
C VAL A 53 -10.01 18.74 -5.05
N ARG A 54 -10.80 17.93 -4.34
CA ARG A 54 -12.05 18.41 -3.70
C ARG A 54 -11.78 19.49 -2.65
N LEU A 55 -10.76 19.34 -1.83
CA LEU A 55 -10.34 20.34 -0.85
C LEU A 55 -9.98 21.66 -1.54
N ASN A 56 -9.19 21.60 -2.61
CA ASN A 56 -8.82 22.79 -3.38
C ASN A 56 -10.05 23.48 -3.98
N GLN A 57 -11.00 22.70 -4.52
CA GLN A 57 -12.25 23.24 -5.03
C GLN A 57 -13.07 23.96 -3.96
N GLN A 58 -13.19 23.37 -2.76
CA GLN A 58 -13.92 23.99 -1.65
C GLN A 58 -13.23 25.27 -1.15
N ILE A 59 -11.90 25.28 -1.09
CA ILE A 59 -11.13 26.49 -0.74
C ILE A 59 -11.36 27.58 -1.78
N ALA A 60 -11.34 27.24 -3.06
CA ALA A 60 -11.56 28.20 -4.14
C ALA A 60 -12.99 28.75 -4.13
N GLN A 61 -13.99 27.89 -3.92
CA GLN A 61 -15.39 28.31 -3.78
C GLN A 61 -15.57 29.26 -2.59
N ALA A 62 -14.97 28.94 -1.44
CA ALA A 62 -15.02 29.79 -0.26
C ALA A 62 -14.35 31.17 -0.49
N LEU A 63 -13.27 31.23 -1.28
CA LEU A 63 -12.66 32.48 -1.71
C LEU A 63 -13.58 33.27 -2.64
N CYS A 64 -14.24 32.61 -3.59
CA CYS A 64 -15.24 33.21 -4.49
C CYS A 64 -16.41 33.82 -3.70
N ASP A 65 -16.86 33.14 -2.64
CA ASP A 65 -17.90 33.62 -1.72
C ASP A 65 -17.42 34.69 -0.72
N GLY A 66 -16.18 35.21 -0.89
CA GLY A 66 -15.67 36.36 -0.16
C GLY A 66 -15.01 36.05 1.19
N MET A 67 -14.67 34.79 1.48
CA MET A 67 -13.99 34.44 2.74
C MET A 67 -12.54 34.93 2.78
N LYS A 68 -12.11 35.36 3.97
CA LYS A 68 -10.73 35.84 4.20
C LYS A 68 -9.72 34.69 4.11
N VAL A 69 -8.65 34.91 3.35
CA VAL A 69 -7.50 33.98 3.19
C VAL A 69 -6.93 33.51 4.53
N THR A 70 -6.84 34.37 5.53
CA THR A 70 -6.31 34.02 6.86
C THR A 70 -7.17 32.97 7.56
N ARG A 71 -8.50 33.09 7.45
CA ARG A 71 -9.46 32.16 8.06
C ARG A 71 -9.42 30.80 7.37
N LEU A 72 -9.34 30.79 6.04
CA LEU A 72 -9.23 29.57 5.24
C LEU A 72 -7.88 28.86 5.46
N ALA A 73 -6.78 29.62 5.52
CA ALA A 73 -5.45 29.07 5.81
C ALA A 73 -5.43 28.35 7.16
N GLY A 74 -6.05 28.94 8.20
CA GLY A 74 -6.17 28.31 9.51
C GLY A 74 -7.02 27.04 9.48
N ALA A 75 -8.16 27.04 8.78
CA ALA A 75 -9.06 25.89 8.73
C ALA A 75 -8.53 24.72 7.87
N ALA A 76 -7.82 25.02 6.78
CA ALA A 76 -7.21 24.03 5.91
C ALA A 76 -5.82 23.57 6.39
N GLU A 77 -5.25 24.23 7.41
CA GLU A 77 -3.86 24.06 7.85
C GLU A 77 -2.85 24.26 6.71
N LEU A 78 -3.13 25.21 5.83
CA LEU A 78 -2.30 25.54 4.69
C LEU A 78 -1.64 26.91 4.88
N SER A 79 -0.54 27.13 4.18
CA SER A 79 0.05 28.48 4.13
C SER A 79 -0.90 29.44 3.41
N ARG A 80 -0.87 30.72 3.81
CA ARG A 80 -1.64 31.77 3.10
C ARG A 80 -1.23 31.89 1.62
N TRP A 81 -0.01 31.49 1.28
CA TRP A 81 0.44 31.45 -0.11
C TRP A 81 -0.27 30.33 -0.88
N ALA A 82 -0.31 29.11 -0.33
CA ALA A 82 -1.01 27.98 -0.97
C ALA A 82 -2.50 28.28 -1.21
N VAL A 83 -3.19 28.88 -0.24
CA VAL A 83 -4.60 29.29 -0.40
C VAL A 83 -4.78 30.30 -1.54
N ARG A 84 -3.88 31.27 -1.67
CA ARG A 84 -3.92 32.24 -2.79
C ARG A 84 -3.67 31.55 -4.13
N THR A 85 -2.69 30.65 -4.20
CA THR A 85 -2.39 29.90 -5.41
C THR A 85 -3.59 29.07 -5.85
N ILE A 86 -4.26 28.38 -4.92
CA ILE A 86 -5.49 27.62 -5.20
C ILE A 86 -6.56 28.54 -5.81
N GLY A 87 -6.81 29.70 -5.20
CA GLY A 87 -7.78 30.67 -5.73
C GLY A 87 -7.43 31.18 -7.12
N LEU A 88 -6.15 31.47 -7.39
CA LEU A 88 -5.67 31.94 -8.69
C LEU A 88 -5.73 30.87 -9.79
N SER A 89 -5.59 29.60 -9.44
CA SER A 89 -5.67 28.48 -10.39
C SER A 89 -7.10 28.01 -10.68
N SER A 90 -8.10 28.66 -10.08
CA SER A 90 -9.49 28.26 -10.23
C SER A 90 -10.21 29.21 -11.18
N GLU A 91 -10.76 28.65 -12.26
CA GLU A 91 -11.52 29.37 -13.27
C GLU A 91 -13.02 29.02 -13.16
N ASP A 92 -13.89 29.85 -13.71
CA ASP A 92 -15.34 29.62 -13.86
C ASP A 92 -16.10 29.29 -12.55
N LEU A 93 -15.72 29.93 -11.45
CA LEU A 93 -16.45 29.82 -10.18
C LEU A 93 -17.59 30.83 -10.13
N PHE A 94 -18.79 30.34 -9.80
CA PHE A 94 -19.95 31.15 -9.48
C PHE A 94 -20.17 31.17 -7.96
N PRO A 95 -20.68 32.27 -7.38
CA PRO A 95 -21.00 32.31 -5.97
C PRO A 95 -21.97 31.19 -5.58
N SER A 96 -21.61 30.41 -4.56
CA SER A 96 -22.43 29.28 -4.11
C SER A 96 -23.57 29.72 -3.19
N GLY A 97 -23.45 30.91 -2.59
CA GLY A 97 -24.38 31.42 -1.59
C GLY A 97 -24.30 30.69 -0.24
N LEU A 98 -23.35 29.77 -0.05
CA LEU A 98 -23.18 29.06 1.21
C LEU A 98 -22.60 29.98 2.29
N PRO A 99 -23.07 29.86 3.54
CA PRO A 99 -22.52 30.62 4.66
C PRO A 99 -21.11 30.16 5.00
N ALA A 100 -20.29 31.08 5.50
CA ALA A 100 -18.89 30.84 5.83
C ALA A 100 -18.66 29.64 6.78
N GLU A 101 -19.56 29.40 7.74
CA GLU A 101 -19.43 28.27 8.66
C GLU A 101 -19.57 26.91 7.95
N GLN A 102 -20.40 26.82 6.91
CA GLN A 102 -20.55 25.58 6.14
C GLN A 102 -19.30 25.28 5.31
N HIS A 103 -18.69 26.30 4.71
CA HIS A 103 -17.39 26.16 4.04
C HIS A 103 -16.31 25.65 4.99
N LEU A 104 -16.24 26.20 6.21
CA LEU A 104 -15.25 25.78 7.21
C LEU A 104 -15.49 24.35 7.70
N ALA A 105 -16.75 23.96 7.90
CA ALA A 105 -17.10 22.60 8.27
C ALA A 105 -16.65 21.61 7.18
N ALA A 106 -17.00 21.87 5.92
CA ALA A 106 -16.62 21.03 4.79
C ALA A 106 -15.09 20.91 4.62
N ILE A 107 -14.36 22.03 4.74
CA ILE A 107 -12.89 22.04 4.68
C ILE A 107 -12.28 21.19 5.80
N LYS A 108 -12.80 21.31 7.03
CA LYS A 108 -12.31 20.52 8.18
C LYS A 108 -12.59 19.03 8.00
N GLU A 109 -13.77 18.67 7.52
CA GLU A 109 -14.13 17.27 7.23
C GLU A 109 -13.19 16.65 6.20
N LEU A 110 -12.97 17.33 5.07
CA LEU A 110 -12.05 16.87 4.02
C LEU A 110 -10.61 16.72 4.55
N LYS A 111 -10.18 17.62 5.43
CA LYS A 111 -8.87 17.53 6.09
C LYS A 111 -8.77 16.34 7.04
N LEU A 112 -9.83 16.05 7.78
CA LEU A 112 -9.91 14.89 8.67
C LEU A 112 -9.84 13.58 7.87
N GLU A 113 -10.59 13.49 6.77
CA GLU A 113 -10.53 12.34 5.85
C GLU A 113 -9.14 12.16 5.24
N LEU A 114 -8.50 13.25 4.80
CA LEU A 114 -7.12 13.20 4.28
C LEU A 114 -6.14 12.67 5.34
N ALA A 115 -6.23 13.16 6.58
CA ALA A 115 -5.38 12.68 7.67
C ALA A 115 -5.60 11.18 7.97
N GLN A 116 -6.85 10.71 7.92
CA GLN A 116 -7.17 9.29 8.07
C GLN A 116 -6.57 8.44 6.94
N LEU A 117 -6.63 8.91 5.70
CA LEU A 117 -6.01 8.22 4.57
C LEU A 117 -4.49 8.19 4.66
N GLU A 118 -3.86 9.28 5.09
CA GLU A 118 -2.41 9.34 5.32
C GLU A 118 -1.98 8.38 6.43
N GLN A 119 -2.73 8.30 7.53
CA GLN A 119 -2.48 7.33 8.59
C GLN A 119 -2.65 5.89 8.09
N SER A 120 -3.71 5.62 7.33
CA SER A 120 -3.93 4.32 6.70
C SER A 120 -2.77 3.94 5.77
N LYS A 121 -2.30 4.89 4.95
CA LYS A 121 -1.13 4.71 4.08
C LYS A 121 0.12 4.34 4.89
N ALA A 122 0.41 5.07 5.98
CA ALA A 122 1.55 4.78 6.83
C ALA A 122 1.50 3.36 7.43
N VAL A 123 0.32 2.91 7.83
CA VAL A 123 0.11 1.53 8.33
C VAL A 123 0.39 0.50 7.23
N LEU A 124 -0.13 0.69 6.02
CA LEU A 124 0.11 -0.19 4.87
C LEU A 124 1.59 -0.22 4.48
N GLU A 125 2.27 0.93 4.48
CA GLU A 125 3.71 1.02 4.21
C GLU A 125 4.53 0.26 5.26
N GLY A 126 4.16 0.38 6.55
CA GLY A 126 4.77 -0.39 7.63
C GLY A 126 4.54 -1.89 7.51
N ARG A 127 3.35 -2.34 7.10
CA ARG A 127 3.05 -3.75 6.82
C ARG A 127 3.87 -4.28 5.65
N ARG A 128 3.92 -3.53 4.54
CA ARG A 128 4.76 -3.86 3.38
C ARG A 128 6.23 -4.01 3.76
N ALA A 129 6.77 -3.10 4.57
CA ALA A 129 8.16 -3.19 5.06
C ALA A 129 8.41 -4.48 5.87
N LYS A 130 7.48 -4.86 6.76
CA LYS A 130 7.58 -6.11 7.52
C LYS A 130 7.54 -7.36 6.63
N LEU A 131 6.70 -7.36 5.59
CA LEU A 131 6.61 -8.46 4.63
C LEU A 131 7.92 -8.59 3.82
N LEU A 132 8.49 -7.48 3.35
CA LEU A 132 9.77 -7.47 2.64
C LEU A 132 10.92 -7.97 3.54
N ALA A 133 10.96 -7.53 4.80
CA ALA A 133 11.93 -8.01 5.78
C ALA A 133 11.80 -9.53 6.01
N THR A 134 10.57 -10.04 6.08
CA THR A 134 10.31 -11.47 6.28
C THR A 134 10.72 -12.28 5.06
N ALA A 135 10.36 -11.83 3.85
CA ALA A 135 10.77 -12.48 2.60
C ALA A 135 12.29 -12.56 2.49
N ARG A 136 12.99 -11.48 2.86
CA ARG A 136 14.45 -11.41 2.84
C ARG A 136 15.10 -12.40 3.80
N ARG A 137 14.61 -12.46 5.04
CA ARG A 137 15.10 -13.42 6.05
C ARG A 137 14.93 -14.87 5.62
N LEU A 138 13.79 -15.19 5.01
CA LEU A 138 13.46 -16.54 4.56
C LEU A 138 14.21 -16.93 3.27
N GLY A 139 14.77 -15.97 2.52
CA GLY A 139 15.49 -16.24 1.26
C GLY A 139 14.61 -16.85 0.16
N VAL A 140 13.28 -16.74 0.29
CA VAL A 140 12.31 -17.42 -0.58
C VAL A 140 12.02 -16.69 -1.90
N MET A 141 12.50 -15.45 -2.05
CA MET A 141 12.20 -14.58 -3.18
C MET A 141 13.43 -13.74 -3.56
N ASP A 142 13.60 -13.50 -4.86
CA ASP A 142 14.65 -12.65 -5.41
C ASP A 142 14.26 -11.14 -5.36
N ASP A 143 15.26 -10.26 -5.40
CA ASP A 143 15.12 -8.80 -5.40
C ASP A 143 14.18 -8.31 -6.52
N TYR A 144 14.23 -8.95 -7.70
CA TYR A 144 13.37 -8.60 -8.84
C TYR A 144 11.91 -8.99 -8.60
N GLU A 145 11.68 -10.18 -8.03
CA GLU A 145 10.34 -10.66 -7.69
C GLU A 145 9.71 -9.76 -6.62
N LEU A 146 10.48 -9.39 -5.59
CA LEU A 146 10.04 -8.47 -4.54
C LEU A 146 9.73 -7.07 -5.09
N ALA A 147 10.53 -6.55 -6.03
CA ALA A 147 10.26 -5.28 -6.69
C ALA A 147 8.94 -5.30 -7.47
N ALA A 148 8.74 -6.34 -8.28
CA ALA A 148 7.52 -6.50 -9.07
C ALA A 148 6.25 -6.56 -8.20
N LEU A 149 6.31 -7.25 -7.06
CA LEU A 149 5.14 -7.45 -6.20
C LEU A 149 4.86 -6.27 -5.28
N SER A 150 5.90 -5.64 -4.73
CA SER A 150 5.76 -4.51 -3.81
C SER A 150 5.53 -3.16 -4.49
N GLY A 151 5.83 -3.07 -5.78
CA GLY A 151 5.81 -1.82 -6.54
C GLY A 151 6.94 -0.84 -6.16
N LEU A 152 7.97 -1.33 -5.46
CA LEU A 152 9.15 -0.55 -5.07
C LEU A 152 10.33 -0.86 -6.00
N GLN A 153 11.21 0.13 -6.15
CA GLN A 153 12.50 -0.08 -6.79
C GLN A 153 13.40 -0.98 -5.93
N ARG A 154 14.28 -1.74 -6.58
CA ARG A 154 15.18 -2.71 -5.90
C ARG A 154 16.08 -2.03 -4.89
N GLU A 155 16.58 -0.85 -5.23
CA GLU A 155 17.45 -0.03 -4.38
C GLU A 155 16.71 0.42 -3.12
N ALA A 156 15.42 0.76 -3.24
CA ALA A 156 14.58 1.10 -2.09
C ALA A 156 14.37 -0.11 -1.18
N ILE A 157 14.11 -1.29 -1.76
CA ILE A 157 13.97 -2.54 -0.99
C ILE A 157 15.27 -2.87 -0.26
N ARG A 158 16.42 -2.76 -0.93
CA ARG A 158 17.75 -2.98 -0.32
C ARG A 158 18.01 -2.03 0.84
N LYS A 159 17.68 -0.74 0.71
CA LYS A 159 17.80 0.23 1.80
C LYS A 159 16.89 -0.11 2.97
N MET A 160 15.63 -0.47 2.70
CA MET A 160 14.65 -0.83 3.73
C MET A 160 14.97 -2.14 4.46
N THR A 161 15.67 -3.07 3.78
CA THR A 161 16.02 -4.40 4.30
C THR A 161 17.50 -4.53 4.65
N TRP A 162 18.24 -3.42 4.68
CA TRP A 162 19.67 -3.41 4.95
C TRP A 162 19.97 -4.00 6.33
N GLY A 163 20.93 -4.93 6.40
CA GLY A 163 21.24 -5.69 7.62
C GLY A 163 20.42 -6.96 7.85
N LEU A 164 19.39 -7.23 7.03
CA LEU A 164 18.65 -8.49 7.04
C LEU A 164 19.28 -9.45 6.03
N GLN A 165 20.22 -10.27 6.49
CA GLN A 165 20.77 -11.34 5.65
C GLN A 165 19.80 -12.53 5.59
N PRO A 166 19.67 -13.20 4.43
CA PRO A 166 18.94 -14.45 4.36
C PRO A 166 19.59 -15.47 5.29
N ALA A 167 18.78 -16.31 5.94
CA ALA A 167 19.30 -17.40 6.77
C ALA A 167 20.27 -18.25 5.95
N PRO A 168 21.44 -18.65 6.51
CA PRO A 168 22.40 -19.47 5.79
C PRO A 168 21.71 -20.77 5.37
N VAL A 169 21.68 -21.03 4.07
CA VAL A 169 21.19 -22.30 3.52
C VAL A 169 22.14 -23.38 4.03
N SER A 170 21.71 -24.20 4.99
CA SER A 170 22.53 -25.32 5.44
C SER A 170 22.69 -26.28 4.25
N LYS A 171 23.87 -26.29 3.64
CA LYS A 171 24.25 -27.40 2.77
C LYS A 171 24.35 -28.63 3.66
N ALA A 172 23.31 -29.47 3.64
CA ALA A 172 23.40 -30.82 4.16
C ALA A 172 24.44 -31.56 3.30
N GLY A 173 25.54 -31.97 3.93
CA GLY A 173 26.52 -32.89 3.37
C GLY A 173 26.00 -34.31 3.32
#